data_AF-A0A2K8T6D6-F1
#
_entry.id   AF-A0A2K8T6D6-F1
#
_cell.length_a   1.000
_cell.length_b   1.000
_cell.length_c   1.000
_cell.angle_alpha   90.00
_cell.angle_beta   90.00
_cell.angle_gamma   90.00
#
_symmetry.space_group_name_H-M   'P 1'
#
loop_
_entity.id
_entity.type
_entity.pdbx_description
1 polymer ?
#
loop_
_entity_poly.entity_id
_entity_poly.type
_entity_poly.pdbx_seq_one_letter_code
_entity_poly.pdbx_strand_id
1 'polypeptide(L)' 'MSPIEILKQFNSCYVNIQTIAQNENWLLLIAEKKIDPEAATHLGDVLHYLSEVMGCVEEIVEVKFNQESES' A
#
# COMPACT_ATOMS: atom_id res chain seq x y z
N MET A 1 11.69 -8.13 21.91
CA MET A 1 11.10 -6.94 21.28
C MET A 1 10.06 -6.39 22.22
N SER A 2 10.15 -5.11 22.57
CA SER A 2 9.16 -4.40 23.39
C SER A 2 7.88 -4.13 22.57
N PRO A 3 6.73 -3.90 23.22
CA PRO A 3 5.49 -3.56 22.52
C PRO A 3 5.63 -2.36 21.56
N ILE A 4 6.42 -1.35 21.93
CA ILE A 4 6.66 -0.16 21.11
C ILE A 4 7.46 -0.51 19.85
N GLU A 5 8.46 -1.39 19.97
CA GLU A 5 9.24 -1.85 18.81
C GLU A 5 8.37 -2.67 17.84
N ILE A 6 7.43 -3.47 18.34
CA ILE A 6 6.47 -4.21 17.53
C ILE A 6 5.56 -3.25 16.74
N LEU A 7 4.99 -2.24 17.41
CA LEU A 7 4.14 -1.23 16.76
C LEU A 7 4.91 -0.44 15.69
N LYS A 8 6.16 -0.06 15.95
CA LYS A 8 7.01 0.60 14.95
C LYS A 8 7.24 -0.25 13.71
N GLN A 9 7.39 -1.58 13.89
CA GLN A 9 7.51 -2.49 12.76
C GLN A 9 6.22 -2.56 11.94
N PHE A 10 5.06 -2.66 12.57
CA PHE A 10 3.78 -2.63 11.86
C PHE A 10 3.58 -1.32 11.09
N ASN A 11 3.85 -0.17 11.70
CA ASN A 11 3.81 1.14 11.03
C ASN A 11 4.77 1.19 9.83
N SER A 12 6.00 0.70 9.98
CA SER A 12 6.97 0.67 8.88
C SER A 12 6.51 -0.24 7.73
N CYS A 13 5.95 -1.42 8.05
CA CYS A 13 5.36 -2.29 7.05
C CYS A 13 4.22 -1.61 6.30
N TYR A 14 3.33 -0.93 7.03
CA TYR A 14 2.20 -0.22 6.44
C TYR A 14 2.63 0.84 5.42
N VAL A 15 3.60 1.69 5.77
CA VAL A 15 4.14 2.73 4.86
C VAL A 15 4.81 2.12 3.63
N ASN A 16 5.61 1.07 3.81
CA ASN A 16 6.29 0.40 2.69
C ASN A 16 5.28 -0.25 1.73
N ILE A 17 4.24 -0.88 2.27
CA ILE A 17 3.19 -1.52 1.46
C ILE A 17 2.34 -0.46 0.74
N GLN A 18 2.01 0.66 1.38
CA GLN A 18 1.34 1.78 0.71
C GLN A 18 2.16 2.27 -0.48
N THR A 19 3.47 2.43 -0.27
CA THR A 19 4.40 2.88 -1.32
C THR A 19 4.40 1.92 -2.52
N ILE A 20 4.35 0.60 -2.27
CA ILE A 20 4.25 -0.40 -3.34
C ILE A 20 2.89 -0.32 -4.04
N ALA A 21 1.80 -0.21 -3.27
CA ALA A 21 0.44 -0.14 -3.82
C ALA A 21 0.24 1.05 -4.76
N GLN A 22 0.99 2.13 -4.53
CA GLN A 22 0.97 3.35 -5.33
C GLN A 22 2.08 3.42 -6.38
N ASN A 23 2.97 2.42 -6.45
CA ASN A 23 4.10 2.46 -7.38
C ASN A 23 3.64 2.25 -8.83
N GLU A 24 3.98 3.18 -9.72
CA GLU A 24 3.56 3.14 -11.13
C GLU A 24 4.00 1.86 -11.87
N ASN A 25 5.21 1.37 -11.62
CA ASN A 25 5.68 0.13 -12.25
C ASN A 25 4.89 -1.08 -11.74
N TRP A 26 4.56 -1.11 -10.44
CA TRP A 26 3.70 -2.15 -9.87
C TRP A 26 2.31 -2.15 -10.51
N LEU A 27 1.69 -0.97 -10.61
CA LEU A 27 0.38 -0.80 -11.25
C LEU A 27 0.42 -1.20 -12.73
N LEU A 28 1.49 -0.88 -13.45
CA LEU A 28 1.69 -1.28 -14.84
C LEU A 28 1.79 -2.80 -15.00
N LEU A 29 2.51 -3.49 -14.10
CA LEU A 29 2.59 -4.96 -14.12
C LEU A 29 1.21 -5.62 -13.96
N ILE A 30 0.35 -5.06 -13.11
CA ILE A 30 -1.04 -5.52 -12.92
C ILE A 30 -1.86 -5.25 -14.19
N ALA A 31 -1.80 -4.03 -14.71
CA ALA A 31 -2.57 -3.63 -15.90
C ALA A 31 -2.20 -4.47 -17.14
N GLU A 32 -0.92 -4.79 -17.31
CA GLU A 32 -0.40 -5.63 -18.38
C GLU A 32 -0.58 -7.14 -18.13
N LYS A 33 -1.19 -7.53 -17.00
CA LYS A 33 -1.38 -8.92 -16.57
C LYS A 33 -0.08 -9.73 -16.55
N LYS A 34 1.03 -9.06 -16.26
CA LYS A 34 2.35 -9.68 -16.10
C LYS A 34 2.50 -10.36 -14.73
N ILE A 35 1.60 -10.04 -13.80
CA ILE A 35 1.42 -10.73 -12.52
C ILE A 35 -0.06 -11.07 -12.33
N ASP A 36 -0.35 -11.85 -11.30
CA ASP A 36 -1.71 -12.21 -10.92
C ASP A 36 -2.57 -10.94 -10.71
N PRO A 37 -3.71 -10.77 -11.41
CA PRO A 37 -4.61 -9.64 -11.20
C PRO A 37 -5.12 -9.50 -9.77
N GLU A 38 -5.18 -10.60 -9.00
CA GLU A 38 -5.58 -10.57 -7.60
C GLU A 38 -4.53 -9.91 -6.69
N ALA A 39 -3.29 -9.72 -7.16
CA ALA A 39 -2.22 -9.10 -6.37
C ALA A 39 -2.59 -7.70 -5.85
N ALA A 40 -3.35 -6.91 -6.62
CA ALA A 40 -3.85 -5.61 -6.17
C ALA A 40 -4.85 -5.75 -5.02
N THR A 41 -5.73 -6.74 -5.08
CA THR A 41 -6.75 -7.02 -4.06
C THR A 41 -6.08 -7.47 -2.76
N HIS A 42 -5.18 -8.45 -2.84
CA HIS A 42 -4.45 -8.97 -1.68
C HIS A 42 -3.60 -7.89 -1.00
N LEU A 43 -3.00 -6.97 -1.78
CA LEU A 43 -2.24 -5.85 -1.22
C LEU A 43 -3.16 -4.85 -0.49
N GLY A 44 -4.33 -4.58 -1.05
CA GLY A 44 -5.37 -3.75 -0.42
C GLY A 44 -5.87 -4.36 0.90
N ASP A 45 -6.10 -5.67 0.93
CA ASP A 45 -6.52 -6.39 2.14
C ASP A 45 -5.47 -6.27 3.25
N VAL A 46 -4.19 -6.43 2.92
CA VAL A 46 -3.10 -6.27 3.92
C VAL A 46 -3.07 -4.85 4.48
N LEU A 47 -3.22 -3.83 3.63
CA LEU A 47 -3.30 -2.43 4.08
C LEU A 47 -4.50 -2.21 5.00
N HIS A 48 -5.67 -2.78 4.66
CA HIS A 48 -6.86 -2.72 5.49
C HIS A 48 -6.62 -3.34 6.87
N TYR A 49 -6.03 -4.54 6.95
CA TYR A 49 -5.72 -5.19 8.22
C TYR A 49 -4.71 -4.39 9.07
N LEU A 50 -3.67 -3.85 8.44
CA LEU A 50 -2.67 -3.05 9.15
C LEU A 50 -3.27 -1.75 9.72
N SER A 51 -4.14 -1.08 8.97
CA SER A 51 -4.85 0.13 9.43
C SER A 51 -5.88 -0.19 10.52
N GLU A 52 -6.86 -1.04 10.20
CA GLU A 52 -8.08 -1.18 10.99
C GLU A 52 -7.95 -2.17 12.15
N VAL A 53 -7.18 -3.24 11.96
CA VAL A 53 -7.08 -4.33 12.97
C VAL A 53 -5.85 -4.13 13.84
N MET A 54 -4.73 -3.71 13.25
CA MET A 54 -3.46 -3.54 13.98
C MET A 54 -3.27 -2.11 14.51
N GLY A 55 -4.11 -1.16 14.09
CA GLY A 55 -4.10 0.22 14.59
C GLY A 55 -2.84 0.99 14.19
N CYS A 56 -2.30 0.74 12.99
CA CYS A 56 -1.23 1.55 12.44
C CYS A 56 -1.68 3.02 12.35
N VAL A 57 -0.89 3.94 12.91
CA VAL A 57 -1.24 5.37 13.05
C VAL A 57 -0.56 6.28 12.02
N GLU A 58 0.28 5.72 11.16
CA GLU A 58 0.92 6.50 10.09
C GLU A 58 -0.13 6.94 9.07
N GLU A 59 -0.04 8.20 8.64
CA GLU A 59 -1.04 8.81 7.77
C GLU A 59 -1.07 8.13 6.39
N ILE A 60 -2.28 7.92 5.86
CA ILE A 60 -2.45 7.48 4.47
C ILE A 60 -2.04 8.62 3.56
N VAL A 61 -1.00 8.40 2.75
CA VAL A 61 -0.60 9.37 1.73
C VAL A 61 -1.48 9.14 0.51
N GLU A 62 -2.57 9.88 0.37
CA GLU A 62 -3.34 9.94 -0.89
C GLU A 62 -2.51 10.67 -1.95
N VAL A 63 -1.95 9.92 -2.91
CA VAL A 63 -1.38 10.52 -4.12
C VAL A 63 -2.53 10.88 -5.06
N LYS A 64 -2.75 12.18 -5.26
CA LYS A 64 -3.63 12.68 -6.32
C LYS A 64 -3.06 12.22 -7.66
N PHE A 65 -3.71 11.27 -8.31
CA PHE A 65 -3.54 11.05 -9.75
C PHE A 65 -3.96 12.35 -10.45
N ASN A 66 -3.01 13.23 -10.74
CA ASN A 66 -3.21 14.23 -11.76
C ASN A 66 -3.29 13.47 -13.08
N GLN A 67 -4.49 13.02 -13.45
CA GLN A 67 -4.84 12.82 -14.84
C GLN A 67 -4.84 14.19 -15.50
N GLU A 68 -3.66 14.76 -15.72
CA GLU A 68 -3.48 15.76 -16.76
C GLU A 68 -3.61 14.98 -18.07
N SER A 69 -4.85 14.92 -18.55
CA SER A 69 -5.20 14.57 -19.90
C SER A 69 -4.33 15.38 -20.85
N GLU A 70 -3.35 14.73 -21.47
CA GLU A 70 -2.63 15.27 -22.62
C GLU A 70 -3.69 15.70 -23.65
N SER A 71 -3.75 17.02 -23.89
CA SER A 71 -4.55 17.64 -24.95
C SER A 71 -3.65 18.00 -26.11
#